data_AF-A0A168NIE9-F1
#
_entry.id   AF-A0A168NIE9-F1
#
_cell.length_a   1.000
_cell.length_b   1.000
_cell.length_c   1.000
_cell.angle_alpha   90.00
_cell.angle_beta   90.00
_cell.angle_gamma   90.00
#
_symmetry.space_group_name_H-M   'P 1'
#
loop_
_entity.id
_entity.type
_entity.pdbx_description
1 polymer ?
#
loop_
_entity_poly.entity_id
_entity_poly.type
_entity_poly.pdbx_seq_one_letter_code
_entity_poly.pdbx_strand_id
1 'polypeptide(L)' 'MSRPKPSAYAQTRPFPTNVAEFLEYLDFKFPEQEPRAGDTLDTIMFKAGQRAVALQMRREFEASLKRKEV' A
#
# COMPACT_ATOMS: atom_id res chain seq x y z
N MET A 1 -3.57 6.44 -27.82
CA MET A 1 -3.84 5.93 -26.45
C MET A 1 -2.50 5.79 -25.73
N SER A 2 -2.14 6.77 -24.89
CA SER A 2 -0.88 6.73 -24.14
C SER A 2 -1.02 5.78 -22.95
N ARG A 3 -0.26 4.69 -22.97
CA ARG A 3 -0.09 3.78 -21.82
C ARG A 3 0.43 4.61 -20.64
N PRO A 4 -0.25 4.65 -19.48
CA PRO A 4 0.30 5.34 -18.32
C PRO A 4 1.65 4.70 -18.01
N LYS A 5 2.72 5.51 -18.09
CA LYS A 5 4.06 5.07 -17.67
C LYS A 5 3.96 4.61 -16.22
N PRO A 6 4.52 3.44 -15.86
CA PRO A 6 4.58 3.05 -14.47
C PRO A 6 5.28 4.15 -13.67
N SER A 7 4.63 4.59 -12.58
CA SER A 7 5.20 5.53 -11.63
C SER A 7 6.58 5.03 -11.21
N ALA A 8 7.57 5.93 -11.23
CA ALA A 8 9.00 5.67 -11.08
C ALA A 8 9.41 4.94 -9.78
N TYR A 9 8.49 4.74 -8.84
CA TYR A 9 8.72 3.97 -7.62
C TYR A 9 8.98 2.46 -7.88
N ALA A 10 8.49 1.89 -8.99
CA ALA A 10 8.43 0.43 -9.18
C ALA A 10 9.74 -0.25 -9.64
N GLN A 11 10.80 0.47 -10.01
CA GLN A 11 11.94 -0.14 -10.71
C GLN A 11 13.32 0.03 -10.06
N THR A 12 13.49 0.84 -9.01
CA THR A 12 14.86 1.25 -8.60
C THR A 12 15.15 1.34 -7.09
N ARG A 13 14.20 1.11 -6.19
CA ARG A 13 14.49 1.15 -4.74
C ARG A 13 14.66 -0.25 -4.14
N PRO A 14 15.68 -0.46 -3.27
CA PRO A 14 15.84 -1.71 -2.53
C PRO A 14 14.64 -1.95 -1.61
N PHE A 15 14.46 -3.20 -1.19
CA PHE A 15 13.43 -3.52 -0.20
C PHE A 15 13.65 -2.66 1.06
N PRO A 16 12.58 -2.09 1.65
CA PRO A 16 12.67 -1.18 2.79
C PRO A 16 13.45 -1.80 3.95
N THR A 17 14.31 -0.99 4.58
CA THR A 17 15.22 -1.43 5.65
C THR A 17 14.77 -0.99 7.04
N ASN A 18 13.83 -0.05 7.09
CA ASN A 18 13.20 0.40 8.32
C ASN A 18 11.68 0.48 8.14
N VAL A 19 10.97 0.68 9.25
CA VAL A 19 9.51 0.61 9.23
C VAL A 19 8.87 1.79 8.51
N ALA A 20 9.44 3.00 8.60
CA ALA A 20 8.91 4.15 7.87
C ALA A 20 8.93 3.90 6.35
N GLU A 21 10.07 3.41 5.83
CA GLU A 21 10.20 3.00 4.43
C GLU A 21 9.24 1.86 4.06
N PHE A 22 9.02 0.91 4.97
CA PHE A 22 8.10 -0.21 4.72
C PHE A 22 6.65 0.26 4.58
N LEU A 23 6.22 1.20 5.41
CA LEU A 23 4.87 1.76 5.32
C LEU A 23 4.67 2.57 4.03
N GLU A 24 5.67 3.37 3.62
CA GLU A 24 5.64 4.06 2.32
C GLU A 24 5.60 3.07 1.14
N TYR A 25 6.37 1.99 1.23
CA TYR A 25 6.37 0.93 0.22
C TYR A 25 4.99 0.27 0.10
N LEU A 26 4.32 0.00 1.22
CA LEU A 26 2.97 -0.59 1.22
C LEU A 26 1.93 0.36 0.61
N ASP A 27 1.96 1.65 0.92
CA ASP A 27 1.04 2.64 0.32
C ASP A 27 1.25 2.77 -1.19
N PHE A 28 2.51 2.72 -1.65
CA PHE A 28 2.82 2.71 -3.06
C PHE A 28 2.32 1.42 -3.75
N LYS A 29 2.53 0.26 -3.11
CA LYS A 29 2.20 -1.05 -3.69
C LYS A 29 0.69 -1.30 -3.71
N PHE A 30 -0.04 -0.80 -2.72
CA PHE A 30 -1.48 -0.98 -2.53
C PHE A 30 -2.20 0.37 -2.41
N PRO A 31 -2.20 1.18 -3.48
CA PRO A 31 -2.83 2.49 -3.45
C PRO A 31 -4.35 2.36 -3.37
N GLU A 32 -5.00 3.45 -2.98
CA GLU A 32 -6.45 3.56 -3.12
C GLU A 32 -6.78 3.53 -4.61
N GLN A 33 -7.54 2.51 -5.03
CA GLN A 33 -7.98 2.42 -6.40
C GLN A 33 -9.47 2.74 -6.47
N GLU A 34 -9.79 3.73 -7.28
CA GLU A 34 -11.15 3.91 -7.74
C GLU A 34 -11.51 2.76 -8.70
N PRO A 35 -12.75 2.24 -8.62
CA PRO A 35 -13.25 1.27 -9.59
C PRO A 35 -13.09 1.79 -11.01
N ARG A 36 -12.53 0.97 -11.90
CA ARG A 36 -12.43 1.32 -13.34
C ARG A 36 -13.55 0.65 -14.12
N ALA A 37 -13.94 1.27 -15.24
CA ALA A 37 -14.86 0.65 -16.18
C ALA A 37 -14.29 -0.71 -16.64
N GLY A 38 -15.04 -1.79 -16.40
CA GLY A 38 -14.62 -3.17 -16.69
C GLY A 38 -14.02 -3.94 -15.52
N ASP A 39 -13.80 -3.32 -14.34
CA ASP A 39 -13.49 -4.08 -13.14
C ASP A 39 -14.72 -4.87 -12.66
N THR A 40 -14.55 -6.13 -12.30
CA THR A 40 -15.59 -6.92 -11.64
C THR A 40 -15.71 -6.54 -10.16
N LEU A 41 -16.84 -6.84 -9.55
CA LEU A 41 -17.04 -6.65 -8.11
C LEU A 41 -15.95 -7.36 -7.29
N ASP A 42 -15.60 -8.60 -7.68
CA ASP A 42 -14.53 -9.38 -7.04
C ASP A 42 -13.17 -8.69 -7.14
N THR A 43 -12.86 -8.09 -8.29
CA THR A 43 -11.60 -7.37 -8.52
C THR A 43 -11.52 -6.14 -7.61
N ILE A 44 -12.63 -5.42 -7.46
CA ILE A 44 -12.72 -4.24 -6.58
C ILE A 44 -12.54 -4.67 -5.12
N MET A 45 -13.25 -5.72 -4.68
CA MET A 45 -13.14 -6.23 -3.31
C MET A 45 -11.73 -6.74 -2.99
N PHE A 46 -11.10 -7.44 -3.92
CA PHE A 46 -9.74 -7.95 -3.74
C PHE A 46 -8.73 -6.80 -3.58
N LYS A 47 -8.79 -5.77 -4.45
CA LYS A 47 -7.95 -4.56 -4.35
C LYS A 47 -8.17 -3.83 -3.02
N ALA A 48 -9.43 -3.70 -2.60
CA ALA A 48 -9.77 -3.08 -1.31
C ALA A 48 -9.21 -3.87 -0.12
N GLY A 49 -9.29 -5.21 -0.17
CA GLY A 49 -8.72 -6.09 0.85
C GLY A 49 -7.20 -5.96 0.96
N GLN A 50 -6.49 -5.90 -0.17
CA GLN A 50 -5.04 -5.70 -0.17
C GLN A 50 -4.63 -4.38 0.49
N ARG A 51 -5.38 -3.30 0.25
CA ARG A 51 -5.15 -2.00 0.91
C ARG A 51 -5.47 -2.04 2.40
N ALA A 52 -6.53 -2.74 2.81
CA ALA A 52 -6.90 -2.88 4.21
C ALA A 52 -5.79 -3.52 5.05
N VAL A 53 -5.10 -4.53 4.51
CA VAL A 53 -3.96 -5.18 5.17
C VAL A 53 -2.81 -4.19 5.39
N ALA A 54 -2.46 -3.37 4.39
CA ALA A 54 -1.43 -2.34 4.52
C ALA A 54 -1.77 -1.32 5.62
N LEU A 55 -3.03 -0.87 5.68
CA LEU A 55 -3.51 0.04 6.72
C LEU A 55 -3.50 -0.59 8.11
N GLN A 56 -3.82 -1.88 8.23
CA GLN A 56 -3.75 -2.59 9.49
C GLN A 56 -2.31 -2.68 10.02
N MET A 57 -1.35 -3.04 9.16
CA MET A 57 0.08 -3.10 9.53
C MET A 57 0.58 -1.74 10.04
N ARG A 58 0.18 -0.64 9.39
CA ARG A 58 0.49 0.73 9.84
C ARG A 58 -0.03 0.99 11.25
N ARG A 59 -1.31 0.68 11.50
CA ARG A 59 -1.94 0.90 12.82
C ARG A 59 -1.30 0.08 13.92
N GLU A 60 -1.02 -1.19 13.66
CA GLU A 60 -0.37 -2.08 14.64
C GLU A 60 1.04 -1.59 14.98
N PHE A 61 1.78 -1.10 13.98
CA PHE A 61 3.09 -0.52 14.22
C PHE A 61 3.02 0.76 15.06
N GLU A 62 2.16 1.71 14.69
CA GLU A 62 1.96 2.95 15.46
C GLU A 62 1.54 2.66 16.91
N ALA A 63 0.71 1.64 17.13
CA ALA A 63 0.34 1.18 18.47
C ALA A 63 1.53 0.57 19.22
N SER A 64 2.42 -0.16 18.55
CA SER A 64 3.62 -0.76 19.14
C SER A 64 4.64 0.30 19.60
N LEU A 65 4.76 1.42 18.88
CA LEU A 65 5.60 2.54 19.27
C LEU A 65 5.09 3.20 20.55
N LYS A 66 3.78 3.47 20.62
CA LYS A 66 3.14 4.08 21.80
C LYS A 66 3.29 3.25 23.07
N ARG A 67 3.39 1.92 22.95
CA ARG A 67 3.60 1.02 24.11
C ARG A 67 5.02 1.06 24.68
N LYS A 68 6.02 1.48 23.91
CA LYS A 68 7.41 1.56 24.38
C LYS A 68 7.72 2.84 25.17
N GLU A 69 6.83 3.82 25.13
CA GLU A 69 6.99 5.10 25.83
C GLU A 69 6.38 5.11 27.25
N VAL A 70 5.89 3.96 27.74
CA VAL A 70 5.29 3.78 29.08
C VAL A 70 6.17 2.87 29.95
#